data_AF-A0A7J4CSF2-F1
#
_entry.id   AF-A0A7J4CSF2-F1
#
_cell.length_a   1.000
_cell.length_b   1.000
_cell.length_c   1.000
_cell.angle_alpha   90.00
_cell.angle_beta   90.00
_cell.angle_gamma   90.00
#
_symmetry.space_group_name_H-M   'P 1'
#
loop_
_entity.id
_entity.type
_entity.pdbx_description
1 polymer ?
#
loop_
_entity_poly.entity_id
_entity_poly.type
_entity_poly.pdbx_seq_one_letter_code
_entity_poly.pdbx_strand_id
1 'polypeptide(L)'
;MRDFVLPPSDPLAPYFADVLKQKFGFGSAYLVFKGAEPVAAFKANTRDKVIDVTDFVGEESGWRIVKEFAWEHQYPLKSQVRIAGKRIR
;
A
#
# COMPACT_ATOMS: atom_id res chain seq x y z
N MET A 1 9.98 -13.04 -8.81
CA MET A 1 8.94 -12.03 -9.12
C MET A 1 9.27 -10.79 -8.31
N ARG A 2 9.17 -9.59 -8.90
CA ARG A 2 9.54 -8.33 -8.22
C ARG A 2 8.43 -7.92 -7.24
N ASP A 3 8.79 -7.20 -6.19
CA ASP A 3 7.84 -6.55 -5.29
C ASP A 3 7.18 -5.36 -5.99
N PHE A 4 5.88 -5.15 -5.75
CA PHE A 4 5.15 -4.08 -6.42
C PHE A 4 3.93 -3.62 -5.62
N VAL A 5 3.44 -2.44 -5.98
CA VAL A 5 2.18 -1.88 -5.48
C VAL A 5 1.19 -1.87 -6.65
N LEU A 6 0.01 -2.47 -6.45
CA LEU A 6 -1.11 -2.43 -7.38
C LEU A 6 -2.07 -1.29 -6.97
N PRO A 7 -2.19 -0.22 -7.77
CA PRO A 7 -3.13 0.85 -7.49
C PRO A 7 -4.59 0.40 -7.60
N PRO A 8 -5.53 1.03 -6.86
CA PRO A 8 -6.95 0.74 -6.99
C PRO A 8 -7.54 1.09 -8.37
N SER A 9 -6.84 1.92 -9.15
CA SER A 9 -7.20 2.27 -10.53
C SER A 9 -6.68 1.28 -11.57
N ASP A 10 -5.86 0.29 -11.17
CA ASP A 10 -5.33 -0.70 -12.09
C ASP A 10 -6.45 -1.61 -12.61
N PRO A 11 -6.51 -1.95 -13.91
CA PRO A 11 -7.51 -2.85 -14.47
C PRO A 11 -7.56 -4.23 -13.79
N LEU A 12 -6.47 -4.66 -13.15
CA LEU A 12 -6.42 -5.93 -12.41
C LEU A 12 -6.99 -5.83 -11.00
N ALA A 13 -7.19 -4.63 -10.45
CA ALA A 13 -7.67 -4.44 -9.08
C ALA A 13 -8.97 -5.22 -8.73
N PRO A 14 -9.98 -5.32 -9.63
CA PRO A 14 -11.19 -6.10 -9.35
C PRO A 14 -10.92 -7.58 -9.05
N TYR A 15 -9.88 -8.19 -9.62
CA TYR A 15 -9.53 -9.59 -9.38
C TYR A 15 -8.95 -9.84 -7.97
N PHE A 16 -8.57 -8.77 -7.26
CA PHE A 16 -8.07 -8.84 -5.88
C PHE A 16 -9.04 -8.26 -4.86
N ALA A 17 -10.29 -7.96 -5.24
CA ALA A 17 -11.28 -7.37 -4.35
C ALA A 17 -11.56 -8.25 -3.11
N ASP A 18 -11.67 -9.57 -3.29
CA ASP A 18 -11.87 -10.50 -2.18
C ASP A 18 -10.66 -10.57 -1.25
N VAL A 19 -9.44 -10.53 -1.81
CA VAL A 19 -8.20 -10.49 -1.02
C VAL A 19 -8.14 -9.21 -0.18
N LEU A 20 -8.45 -8.05 -0.77
CA LEU A 20 -8.49 -6.77 -0.08
C LEU A 20 -9.49 -6.78 1.08
N LYS A 21 -10.70 -7.28 0.84
CA LYS A 21 -11.76 -7.31 1.84
C LYS A 21 -11.46 -8.30 2.95
N GLN A 22 -11.06 -9.53 2.62
CA GLN A 22 -10.90 -10.60 3.60
C GLN A 22 -9.60 -10.48 4.39
N LYS A 23 -8.48 -10.11 3.74
CA LYS A 23 -7.16 -10.06 4.40
C LYS A 23 -6.86 -8.71 5.04
N PHE A 24 -7.36 -7.61 4.46
CA PHE A 24 -6.99 -6.25 4.87
C PHE A 24 -8.17 -5.37 5.28
N GLY A 25 -9.41 -5.85 5.14
CA GLY A 25 -10.60 -5.10 5.56
C GLY A 25 -10.96 -3.90 4.67
N PHE A 26 -10.37 -3.80 3.48
CA PHE A 26 -10.64 -2.69 2.54
C PHE A 26 -11.53 -3.13 1.38
N GLY A 27 -12.44 -2.26 0.96
CA GLY A 27 -13.19 -2.44 -0.30
C GLY A 27 -12.43 -1.96 -1.53
N SER A 28 -11.54 -0.98 -1.38
CA SER A 28 -10.63 -0.47 -2.41
C SER A 28 -9.45 0.20 -1.72
N ALA A 29 -8.24 -0.15 -2.15
CA ALA A 29 -6.98 0.34 -1.60
C ALA A 29 -5.83 0.01 -2.58
N TYR A 30 -4.67 0.60 -2.35
CA TYR A 30 -3.43 0.11 -2.94
C TYR A 30 -3.08 -1.23 -2.30
N LEU A 31 -2.78 -2.24 -3.11
CA LEU A 31 -2.39 -3.58 -2.65
C LEU A 31 -0.89 -3.78 -2.82
N VAL A 32 -0.21 -4.24 -1.79
CA VAL A 32 1.25 -4.37 -1.74
C VAL A 32 1.65 -5.83 -1.82
N PHE A 33 2.46 -6.16 -2.82
CA PHE A 33 2.93 -7.51 -3.08
C PHE A 33 4.42 -7.65 -2.82
N LYS A 34 4.78 -8.70 -2.09
CA LYS A 34 6.15 -9.19 -1.99
C LYS A 34 6.26 -10.45 -2.85
N GLY A 35 6.92 -10.35 -3.99
CA GLY A 35 6.79 -11.35 -5.06
C GLY A 35 5.33 -11.54 -5.47
N ALA A 36 4.76 -12.73 -5.23
CA ALA A 36 3.36 -13.05 -5.53
C ALA A 36 2.42 -12.93 -4.32
N GLU A 37 2.95 -12.67 -3.12
CA GLU A 37 2.16 -12.66 -1.89
C GLU A 37 1.68 -11.25 -1.55
N PRO A 38 0.37 -11.04 -1.32
CA PRO A 38 -0.13 -9.77 -0.84
C PRO A 38 0.23 -9.63 0.64
N VAL A 39 1.13 -8.70 1.00
CA VAL A 39 1.65 -8.55 2.37
C VAL A 39 1.08 -7.34 3.12
N ALA A 40 0.54 -6.37 2.39
CA ALA A 40 -0.11 -5.20 2.97
C ALA A 40 -1.11 -4.56 2.00
N ALA A 41 -1.94 -3.68 2.52
CA ALA A 41 -2.74 -2.76 1.73
C ALA A 41 -2.79 -1.39 2.43
N PHE A 42 -2.95 -0.31 1.65
CA PHE A 42 -3.01 1.03 2.21
C PHE A 42 -3.95 1.95 1.44
N LYS A 43 -4.54 2.91 2.15
CA LYS A 43 -5.23 4.05 1.56
C LYS A 43 -4.31 5.26 1.59
N ALA A 44 -4.38 6.05 0.53
CA ALA A 44 -3.64 7.29 0.44
C ALA A 44 -4.42 8.36 -0.30
N ASN A 45 -4.20 9.59 0.13
CA ASN A 45 -4.52 10.78 -0.66
C ASN A 45 -3.28 11.17 -1.45
N THR A 46 -3.44 11.37 -2.76
CA THR A 46 -2.35 11.85 -3.61
C THR A 46 -2.68 13.26 -4.08
N ARG A 47 -1.87 14.23 -3.66
CA ARG A 47 -2.01 15.64 -4.06
C ARG A 47 -0.62 16.25 -4.21
N ASP A 48 -0.43 17.07 -5.24
CA ASP A 48 0.84 17.76 -5.52
C ASP A 48 2.05 16.81 -5.53
N LYS A 49 1.86 15.61 -6.11
CA LYS A 49 2.83 14.50 -6.15
C LYS A 49 3.29 13.98 -4.78
N VAL A 50 2.55 14.25 -3.70
CA VAL A 50 2.80 13.68 -2.37
C VAL A 50 1.78 12.58 -2.12
N ILE A 51 2.25 11.41 -1.68
CA ILE A 51 1.41 10.32 -1.20
C ILE A 51 1.27 10.47 0.31
N ASP A 52 0.07 10.80 0.77
CA ASP A 52 -0.25 10.84 2.20
C ASP A 52 -1.02 9.58 2.59
N VAL A 53 -0.36 8.65 3.27
CA VAL A 53 -0.93 7.37 3.69
C VAL A 53 -1.81 7.58 4.93
N THR A 54 -3.11 7.38 4.76
CA THR A 54 -4.13 7.58 5.82
C THR A 54 -4.39 6.32 6.62
N ASP A 55 -4.33 5.15 5.95
CA ASP A 55 -4.61 3.85 6.54
C ASP A 55 -3.62 2.83 5.98
N PHE A 56 -3.13 1.93 6.83
CA PHE A 56 -2.23 0.87 6.44
C PHE A 56 -2.54 -0.39 7.26
N VAL A 57 -2.70 -1.52 6.58
CA VAL A 57 -2.88 -2.84 7.20
C VAL A 57 -1.91 -3.80 6.56
N GLY A 58 -1.12 -4.51 7.37
CA GLY A 58 -0.20 -5.53 6.90
C GLY A 58 1.13 -5.52 7.61
N GLU A 59 2.11 -6.16 6.99
CA GLU A 59 3.45 -6.38 7.53
C GLU A 59 4.36 -5.16 7.39
N GLU A 60 5.40 -5.08 8.23
CA GLU A 60 6.47 -4.08 8.10
C GLU A 60 7.23 -4.19 6.77
N SER A 61 7.33 -5.41 6.23
CA SER A 61 7.89 -5.69 4.89
C SER A 61 7.12 -4.92 3.80
N GLY A 62 5.80 -4.83 3.92
CA GLY A 62 4.94 -4.04 3.04
C GLY A 62 5.25 -2.55 3.08
N TRP A 63 5.55 -1.99 4.27
CA TRP A 63 5.92 -0.58 4.38
C TRP A 63 7.20 -0.23 3.62
N ARG A 64 8.17 -1.15 3.60
CA ARG A 64 9.39 -0.98 2.81
C ARG A 64 9.07 -0.87 1.31
N ILE A 65 8.19 -1.74 0.80
CA ILE A 65 7.79 -1.75 -0.61
C ILE A 65 7.03 -0.46 -0.98
N VAL A 66 6.19 0.06 -0.08
CA VAL A 66 5.52 1.36 -0.27
C VAL A 66 6.53 2.51 -0.42
N LYS A 67 7.60 2.50 0.40
CA LYS A 67 8.69 3.49 0.29
C LYS A 67 9.45 3.40 -1.03
N GLU A 68 9.75 2.18 -1.48
CA GLU A 68 10.41 1.94 -2.76
C GLU A 68 9.54 2.40 -3.93
N PHE A 69 8.24 2.05 -3.92
CA PHE A 69 7.27 2.54 -4.91
C PHE A 69 7.22 4.06 -5.00
N ALA A 70 7.12 4.74 -3.85
CA ALA A 70 7.10 6.19 -3.78
C ALA A 70 8.40 6.84 -4.31
N TRP A 71 9.54 6.25 -3.97
CA TRP A 71 10.84 6.70 -4.48
C TRP A 71 10.95 6.55 -5.99
N GLU A 72 10.54 5.41 -6.55
CA GLU A 72 10.54 5.15 -8.01
C GLU A 72 9.67 6.14 -8.78
N HIS A 73 8.54 6.55 -8.20
CA HIS A 73 7.62 7.51 -8.81
C HIS A 73 7.97 8.97 -8.51
N GLN A 74 9.05 9.22 -7.75
CA GLN A 74 9.43 10.56 -7.25
C GLN A 74 8.32 11.26 -6.46
N TYR A 75 7.52 10.49 -5.73
CA TYR A 75 6.41 10.99 -4.93
C TYR A 75 6.77 10.92 -3.44
N PRO A 76 7.07 12.02 -2.76
CA PRO A 76 7.36 11.98 -1.33
C PRO A 76 6.22 11.34 -0.53
N LEU A 77 6.58 10.50 0.44
CA LEU A 77 5.63 9.89 1.36
C LEU A 77 5.44 10.75 2.61
N LYS A 78 4.18 10.89 3.00
CA LYS A 78 3.77 11.32 4.33
C LYS A 78 2.93 10.22 4.95
N SER A 79 3.08 10.05 6.25
CA SER A 79 2.35 9.01 6.98
C SER A 79 2.23 9.39 8.45
N GLN A 80 1.02 9.19 8.99
CA GLN A 80 0.78 9.22 10.43
C GLN A 80 0.43 7.83 10.99
N VAL A 81 0.41 6.80 10.13
CA VAL A 81 -0.01 5.46 10.53
C VAL A 81 0.99 4.78 11.48
N ARG A 82 0.48 3.80 12.21
CA ARG A 82 1.23 2.95 13.13
C ARG A 82 1.15 1.51 12.68
N ILE A 83 2.27 0.80 12.62
CA ILE A 83 2.31 -0.66 12.45
C ILE A 83 2.69 -1.27 13.80
N ALA A 84 1.90 -2.22 14.28
CA ALA A 84 2.13 -2.90 15.57
C ALA A 84 2.39 -1.91 16.73
N GLY A 85 1.64 -0.80 16.78
CA GLY A 85 1.77 0.24 17.81
C GLY A 85 2.93 1.22 17.63
N LYS A 86 3.86 0.98 16.68
CA LYS A 86 4.98 1.88 16.40
C LYS A 86 4.63 2.85 15.27
N ARG A 87 4.88 4.15 15.49
CA ARG A 87 4.75 5.16 14.44
C ARG A 87 5.87 4.96 13.42
N ILE A 88 5.49 4.74 12.17
CA ILE A 88 6.45 4.59 11.07
C ILE A 88 6.78 5.97 10.53
N ARG A 89 8.06 6.17 10.17
CA ARG A 89 8.57 7.38 9.51
C ARG A 89 9.12 7.01 8.14
#